data_AF-R4V528-F1
#
_entry.id   AF-R4V528-F1
#
_cell.length_a   1.000
_cell.length_b   1.000
_cell.length_c   1.000
_cell.angle_alpha   90.00
_cell.angle_beta   90.00
_cell.angle_gamma   90.00
#
_symmetry.space_group_name_H-M   'P 1'
#
loop_
_entity.id
_entity.type
_entity.pdbx_description
1 polymer ?
#
loop_
_entity_poly.entity_id
_entity_poly.type
_entity_poly.pdbx_seq_one_letter_code
_entity_poly.pdbx_strand_id
1 'polypeptide(L)'
;MKATTIKERVVVLKRTLYQIDPKQQQKAERQLQLIDSIIDECTHKIHKCKSQLRKSITVQKFLNEKLKPKKKCGRRADDCSICKKLGRIAKYGIKKNEEDRVILDRLQFKCSKLLPDEQLPCYELAMKVAEKALHTFDPKAFKIHQICRQINACQY
;
A
#
# COMPACT_ATOMS: atom_id res chain seq x y z
N MET A 1 50.44 -29.13 38.37
CA MET A 1 50.03 -30.55 38.20
C MET A 1 48.64 -30.67 37.54
N LYS A 2 48.44 -30.24 36.28
CA LYS A 2 47.10 -30.29 35.62
C LYS A 2 47.10 -30.69 34.12
N ALA A 3 48.26 -30.94 33.51
CA ALA A 3 48.35 -31.30 32.08
C ALA A 3 48.27 -32.82 31.82
N THR A 4 48.59 -33.65 32.82
CA THR A 4 48.54 -35.12 32.76
C THR A 4 47.11 -35.65 32.69
N THR A 5 46.18 -35.03 33.41
CA THR A 5 44.77 -35.47 33.49
C THR A 5 43.97 -35.29 32.20
N ILE A 6 44.31 -34.32 31.34
CA ILE A 6 43.60 -34.11 30.06
C ILE A 6 44.00 -35.19 29.04
N LYS A 7 45.29 -35.52 28.96
CA LYS A 7 45.78 -36.58 28.05
C LYS A 7 45.23 -37.95 28.45
N GLU A 8 45.21 -38.27 29.74
CA GLU A 8 44.62 -39.49 30.27
C GLU A 8 43.11 -39.55 29.98
N ARG A 9 42.39 -38.45 30.12
CA ARG A 9 40.95 -38.37 29.84
C ARG A 9 40.61 -38.65 28.38
N VAL A 10 41.40 -38.14 27.44
CA VAL A 10 41.23 -38.41 25.99
C VAL A 10 41.52 -39.88 25.67
N VAL A 11 42.53 -40.47 26.33
CA VAL A 11 42.86 -41.90 26.16
C VAL A 11 41.76 -42.80 26.73
N VAL A 12 41.22 -42.46 27.90
CA VAL A 12 40.10 -43.19 28.53
C VAL A 12 38.83 -43.05 27.68
N LEU A 13 38.50 -41.87 27.17
CA LEU A 13 37.35 -41.63 26.27
C LEU A 13 37.47 -42.39 24.95
N LYS A 14 38.65 -42.40 24.32
CA LYS A 14 38.89 -43.20 23.11
C LYS A 14 38.78 -44.70 23.42
N ARG A 15 39.38 -45.19 24.51
CA ARG A 15 39.27 -46.60 24.92
C ARG A 15 37.83 -47.01 25.23
N THR A 16 37.05 -46.16 25.90
CA THR A 16 35.64 -46.44 26.16
C THR A 16 34.80 -46.44 24.88
N LEU A 17 35.08 -45.56 23.91
CA LEU A 17 34.48 -45.61 22.56
C LEU A 17 34.78 -46.93 21.83
N TYR A 18 35.99 -47.48 21.96
CA TYR A 18 36.37 -48.79 21.37
C TYR A 18 35.99 -50.01 22.24
N GLN A 19 35.48 -49.80 23.45
CA GLN A 19 34.94 -50.83 24.34
C GLN A 19 33.41 -50.95 24.28
N ILE A 20 32.74 -50.08 23.54
CA ILE A 20 31.33 -50.27 23.21
C ILE A 20 31.25 -51.56 22.40
N ASP A 21 30.48 -52.53 22.89
CA ASP A 21 30.26 -53.81 22.22
C ASP A 21 30.00 -53.53 20.72
N PRO A 22 30.78 -54.12 19.79
CA PRO A 22 30.66 -53.82 18.36
C PRO A 22 29.21 -53.97 17.85
N LYS A 23 28.40 -54.83 18.48
CA LYS A 23 26.96 -54.95 18.19
C LYS A 23 26.15 -53.72 18.61
N GLN A 24 26.46 -53.10 19.74
CA GLN A 24 25.82 -51.86 20.20
C GLN A 24 26.23 -50.67 19.34
N GLN A 25 27.49 -50.61 18.93
CA GLN A 25 27.99 -49.60 17.98
C GLN A 25 27.28 -49.69 16.64
N GLN A 26 27.19 -50.90 16.06
CA GLN A 26 26.49 -51.12 14.80
C GLN A 26 24.99 -50.77 14.89
N LYS A 27 24.35 -51.02 16.04
CA LYS A 27 22.96 -50.64 16.27
C LYS A 27 22.80 -49.11 16.35
N ALA A 28 23.71 -48.43 17.04
CA ALA A 28 23.74 -46.97 17.12
C ALA A 28 23.99 -46.31 15.76
N GLU A 29 24.92 -46.87 14.96
CA GLU A 29 25.17 -46.41 13.58
C GLU A 29 23.95 -46.57 12.68
N ARG A 30 23.25 -47.71 12.75
CA ARG A 30 21.99 -47.90 12.01
C ARG A 30 20.91 -46.90 12.43
N GLN A 31 20.81 -46.61 13.73
CA GLN A 31 19.86 -45.62 14.23
C GLN A 31 20.22 -44.21 13.77
N LEU A 32 21.51 -43.85 13.79
CA LEU A 32 22.01 -42.58 13.28
C LEU A 32 21.71 -42.42 11.78
N GLN A 33 22.03 -43.43 10.96
CA GLN A 33 21.71 -43.41 9.53
C GLN A 33 20.22 -43.24 9.26
N LEU A 34 19.37 -43.87 10.08
CA LEU A 34 17.93 -43.76 9.95
C LEU A 34 17.45 -42.34 10.31
N ILE A 35 18.01 -41.74 11.37
CA ILE A 35 17.74 -40.35 11.75
C ILE A 35 18.22 -39.38 10.66
N ASP A 36 19.42 -39.57 10.12
CA ASP A 36 19.97 -38.73 9.04
C ASP A 36 19.07 -38.77 7.80
N SER A 37 18.57 -39.96 7.43
CA SER A 37 17.64 -40.09 6.29
C SER A 37 16.31 -39.36 6.53
N ILE A 38 15.81 -39.36 7.76
CA ILE A 38 14.60 -38.61 8.15
C ILE A 38 14.88 -37.10 8.11
N ILE A 39 16.06 -36.66 8.55
CA ILE A 39 16.48 -35.26 8.50
C ILE A 39 16.54 -34.80 7.03
N ASP A 40 17.12 -35.59 6.14
CA ASP A 40 17.21 -35.27 4.71
C ASP A 40 15.82 -35.15 4.07
N GLU A 41 14.91 -36.09 4.35
CA GLU A 41 13.52 -36.00 3.90
C GLU A 41 12.82 -34.74 4.42
N CYS A 42 12.96 -34.43 5.70
CA CYS A 42 12.40 -33.22 6.30
C CYS A 42 12.98 -31.97 5.64
N THR A 43 14.28 -31.95 5.35
CA THR A 43 14.96 -30.84 4.69
C THR A 43 14.44 -30.64 3.27
N HIS A 44 14.25 -31.72 2.51
CA HIS A 44 13.61 -31.67 1.19
C HIS A 44 12.17 -31.14 1.26
N LYS A 45 11.37 -31.60 2.23
CA LYS A 45 10.00 -31.12 2.47
C LYS A 45 10.00 -29.63 2.81
N ILE A 46 10.92 -29.15 3.65
CA ILE A 46 11.09 -27.73 3.98
C ILE A 46 11.42 -26.92 2.72
N HIS A 47 12.36 -27.38 1.89
CA HIS A 47 12.69 -26.70 0.64
C HIS A 47 11.48 -26.60 -0.30
N LYS A 48 10.71 -27.67 -0.44
CA LYS A 48 9.49 -27.70 -1.26
C LYS A 48 8.43 -26.74 -0.71
N CYS A 49 8.17 -26.77 0.60
CA CYS A 49 7.26 -25.83 1.27
C CYS A 49 7.73 -24.38 1.10
N LYS A 50 9.03 -24.09 1.23
CA LYS A 50 9.59 -22.74 1.04
C LYS A 50 9.38 -22.23 -0.38
N SER A 51 9.55 -23.10 -1.38
CA SER A 51 9.27 -22.79 -2.78
C SER A 51 7.80 -22.49 -3.03
N GLN A 52 6.90 -23.33 -2.50
CA GLN A 52 5.45 -23.11 -2.58
C GLN A 52 5.03 -21.82 -1.87
N LEU A 53 5.55 -21.55 -0.67
CA LEU A 53 5.29 -20.34 0.09
C LEU A 53 5.70 -19.08 -0.69
N ARG A 54 6.88 -19.10 -1.34
CA ARG A 54 7.32 -18.00 -2.21
C ARG A 54 6.35 -17.77 -3.36
N LYS A 55 5.88 -18.83 -4.03
CA LYS A 55 4.86 -18.72 -5.11
C LYS A 55 3.56 -18.13 -4.57
N SER A 56 3.08 -18.61 -3.42
CA SER A 56 1.87 -18.10 -2.77
C SER A 56 2.01 -16.63 -2.37
N ILE A 57 3.17 -16.20 -1.85
CA ILE A 57 3.45 -14.79 -1.54
C ILE A 57 3.46 -13.94 -2.82
N THR A 58 4.05 -14.42 -3.92
CA THR A 58 4.03 -13.70 -5.20
C THR A 58 2.61 -13.55 -5.74
N VAL A 59 1.82 -14.62 -5.70
CA VAL A 59 0.40 -14.59 -6.09
C VAL A 59 -0.39 -13.67 -5.16
N GLN A 60 -0.16 -13.72 -3.85
CA GLN A 60 -0.81 -12.84 -2.88
C GLN A 60 -0.45 -11.37 -3.12
N LYS A 61 0.81 -11.05 -3.46
CA LYS A 61 1.22 -9.69 -3.84
C LYS A 61 0.52 -9.24 -5.11
N PHE A 62 0.51 -10.07 -6.15
CA PHE A 62 -0.20 -9.79 -7.39
C PHE A 62 -1.70 -9.58 -7.17
N LEU A 63 -2.34 -10.48 -6.42
CA LEU A 63 -3.74 -10.37 -6.03
C LEU A 63 -3.97 -9.12 -5.19
N ASN A 64 -3.13 -8.82 -4.20
CA ASN A 64 -3.22 -7.57 -3.44
C ASN A 64 -2.98 -6.33 -4.31
N GLU A 65 -2.24 -6.39 -5.40
CA GLU A 65 -2.09 -5.28 -6.35
C GLU A 65 -3.31 -5.13 -7.28
N LYS A 66 -3.96 -6.23 -7.63
CA LYS A 66 -5.17 -6.25 -8.47
C LYS A 66 -6.46 -6.01 -7.66
N LEU A 67 -6.49 -6.47 -6.41
CA LEU A 67 -7.55 -6.32 -5.41
C LEU A 67 -7.32 -5.12 -4.50
N LYS A 68 -6.12 -4.51 -4.49
CA LYS A 68 -5.97 -3.10 -4.07
C LYS A 68 -7.11 -2.42 -4.81
N PRO A 69 -8.07 -1.81 -4.09
CA PRO A 69 -9.16 -1.15 -4.77
C PRO A 69 -8.47 -0.23 -5.77
N LYS A 70 -8.66 -0.48 -7.08
CA LYS A 70 -8.35 0.51 -8.11
C LYS A 70 -8.86 1.78 -7.48
N LYS A 71 -7.96 2.70 -7.06
CA LYS A 71 -8.33 3.92 -6.30
C LYS A 71 -9.65 4.32 -6.88
N LYS A 72 -10.77 4.18 -6.13
CA LYS A 72 -12.12 4.27 -6.71
C LYS A 72 -12.10 5.48 -7.65
N CYS A 73 -11.97 5.25 -8.95
CA CYS A 73 -12.24 6.27 -9.95
C CYS A 73 -13.75 6.20 -9.96
N GLY A 74 -14.36 7.01 -9.09
CA GLY A 74 -15.67 6.73 -8.52
C GLY A 74 -15.75 6.87 -7.00
N ARG A 75 -14.87 7.64 -6.34
CA ARG A 75 -15.48 8.56 -5.37
C ARG A 75 -16.19 9.55 -6.26
N ARG A 76 -17.55 9.53 -6.26
CA ARG A 76 -18.33 10.72 -6.65
C ARG A 76 -17.54 11.89 -6.12
N ALA A 77 -17.06 12.75 -7.01
CA ALA A 77 -16.26 13.86 -6.56
C ALA A 77 -17.15 14.65 -5.59
N ASP A 78 -16.81 14.58 -4.31
CA ASP A 78 -17.57 15.23 -3.24
C ASP A 78 -17.82 16.67 -3.70
N ASP A 79 -19.09 17.10 -3.76
CA ASP A 79 -19.49 18.40 -4.31
C ASP A 79 -18.66 19.52 -3.66
N CYS A 80 -18.28 19.33 -2.39
CA CYS A 80 -17.39 20.20 -1.65
C CYS A 80 -15.98 20.28 -2.26
N SER A 81 -15.41 19.15 -2.67
CA SER A 81 -14.10 19.06 -3.33
C SER A 81 -14.12 19.66 -4.74
N ILE A 82 -15.18 19.42 -5.51
CA ILE A 82 -15.37 20.05 -6.83
C ILE A 82 -15.50 21.56 -6.64
N CYS A 83 -16.38 22.01 -5.76
CA CYS A 83 -16.59 23.44 -5.48
C CYS A 83 -15.29 24.12 -5.04
N LYS A 84 -14.50 23.52 -4.15
CA LYS A 84 -13.22 24.10 -3.73
C LYS A 84 -12.25 24.25 -4.90
N LYS A 85 -12.23 23.32 -5.86
CA LYS A 85 -11.39 23.43 -7.07
C LYS A 85 -11.89 24.52 -8.00
N LEU A 86 -13.20 24.57 -8.26
CA LEU A 86 -13.83 25.60 -9.09
C LEU A 86 -13.64 27.00 -8.48
N GLY A 87 -13.84 27.14 -7.17
CA GLY A 87 -13.61 28.39 -6.44
C GLY A 87 -12.15 28.86 -6.49
N ARG A 88 -11.17 27.94 -6.53
CA ARG A 88 -9.75 28.33 -6.75
C ARG A 88 -9.52 28.90 -8.14
N ILE A 89 -10.15 28.32 -9.16
CA ILE A 89 -10.07 28.82 -10.54
C ILE A 89 -10.71 30.20 -10.64
N ALA A 90 -11.92 30.36 -10.09
CA ALA A 90 -12.62 31.64 -10.07
C ALA A 90 -11.84 32.72 -9.30
N LYS A 91 -11.32 32.40 -8.12
CA LYS A 91 -10.47 33.31 -7.33
C LYS A 91 -9.21 33.74 -8.08
N TYR A 92 -8.60 32.82 -8.83
CA TYR A 92 -7.43 33.14 -9.64
C TYR A 92 -7.79 34.10 -10.78
N GLY A 93 -8.93 33.87 -11.45
CA GLY A 93 -9.45 34.75 -12.48
C GLY A 93 -9.71 36.17 -11.98
N ILE A 94 -10.42 36.30 -10.85
CA ILE A 94 -10.65 37.59 -10.17
C ILE A 94 -9.31 38.27 -9.85
N LYS A 95 -8.36 37.53 -9.25
CA LYS A 95 -7.03 38.07 -8.90
C LYS A 95 -6.26 38.59 -10.13
N LYS A 96 -6.51 38.02 -11.31
CA LYS A 96 -5.86 38.38 -12.56
C LYS A 96 -6.66 39.41 -13.38
N ASN A 97 -7.81 39.87 -12.89
CA ASN A 97 -8.74 40.72 -13.63
C ASN A 97 -9.07 40.14 -15.01
N GLU A 98 -9.24 38.81 -15.07
CA GLU A 98 -9.63 38.14 -16.31
C GLU A 98 -11.10 38.42 -16.63
N GLU A 99 -11.42 38.47 -17.93
CA GLU A 99 -12.80 38.62 -18.38
C GLU A 99 -13.68 37.44 -17.92
N ASP A 100 -14.95 37.72 -17.63
CA ASP A 100 -15.94 36.76 -17.15
C ASP A 100 -16.00 35.50 -18.02
N ARG A 101 -15.93 35.68 -19.35
CA ARG A 101 -15.91 34.60 -20.32
C ARG A 101 -14.72 33.67 -20.13
N VAL A 102 -13.53 34.22 -19.88
CA VAL A 102 -12.30 33.44 -19.64
C VAL A 102 -12.40 32.64 -18.34
N ILE A 103 -13.01 33.21 -17.31
CA ILE A 103 -13.25 32.53 -16.03
C ILE A 103 -14.23 31.37 -16.24
N LEU A 104 -15.34 31.60 -16.94
CA LEU A 104 -16.34 30.58 -17.26
C LEU A 104 -15.77 29.44 -18.10
N ASP A 105 -15.01 29.74 -19.15
CA ASP A 105 -14.40 28.73 -20.02
C ASP A 105 -13.45 27.82 -19.23
N ARG A 106 -12.68 28.38 -18.29
CA ARG A 106 -11.78 27.58 -17.43
C ARG A 106 -12.54 26.71 -16.42
N LEU A 107 -13.66 27.18 -15.91
CA LEU A 107 -14.52 26.40 -15.03
C LEU A 107 -15.18 25.24 -15.81
N GLN A 108 -15.69 25.51 -17.01
CA GLN A 108 -16.28 24.49 -17.89
C GLN A 108 -15.24 23.46 -18.32
N PHE A 109 -14.04 23.90 -18.72
CA PHE A 109 -12.93 23.02 -19.05
C PHE A 109 -12.49 22.14 -17.88
N LYS A 110 -12.71 22.58 -16.64
CA LYS A 110 -12.46 21.73 -15.47
C LYS A 110 -13.48 20.59 -15.36
N CYS A 111 -14.75 20.88 -15.66
CA CYS A 111 -15.84 19.92 -15.62
C CYS A 111 -15.81 18.93 -16.79
N SER A 112 -15.39 19.33 -17.98
CA SER A 112 -15.29 18.44 -19.15
C SER A 112 -14.29 17.29 -18.98
N LYS A 113 -13.39 17.38 -17.99
CA LYS A 113 -12.43 16.32 -17.62
C LYS A 113 -13.02 15.25 -16.69
N LEU A 114 -14.26 15.41 -16.24
CA LEU A 114 -14.97 14.43 -15.42
C LEU A 114 -15.72 13.41 -16.30
N LEU A 115 -16.16 12.32 -15.68
CA LEU A 115 -17.02 11.32 -16.34
C LEU A 115 -18.36 11.94 -16.72
N PRO A 116 -19.03 11.49 -17.81
CA PRO A 116 -20.29 12.08 -18.29
C PRO A 116 -21.35 12.26 -17.19
N ASP A 117 -21.52 11.28 -16.31
CA ASP A 117 -22.49 11.31 -15.20
C ASP A 117 -22.19 12.40 -14.15
N GLU A 118 -20.93 12.85 -14.05
CA GLU A 118 -20.47 13.89 -13.12
C GLU A 118 -20.34 15.27 -13.79
N GLN A 119 -20.46 15.35 -15.11
CA GLN A 119 -20.28 16.60 -15.86
C GLN A 119 -21.41 17.57 -15.59
N LEU A 120 -22.66 17.13 -15.71
CA LEU A 120 -23.85 17.96 -15.48
C LEU A 120 -23.85 18.63 -14.08
N PRO A 121 -23.72 17.88 -12.96
CA PRO A 121 -23.67 18.50 -11.64
C PRO A 121 -22.44 19.40 -11.44
N CYS A 122 -21.31 19.08 -12.08
CA CYS A 122 -20.13 19.97 -12.05
C CYS A 122 -20.40 21.29 -12.78
N TYR A 123 -21.06 21.27 -13.93
CA TYR A 123 -21.40 22.49 -14.66
C TYR A 123 -22.39 23.37 -13.87
N GLU A 124 -23.39 22.78 -13.21
CA GLU A 124 -24.28 23.52 -12.32
C GLU A 124 -23.54 24.19 -11.17
N LEU A 125 -22.60 23.47 -10.53
CA LEU A 125 -21.72 24.01 -9.50
C LEU A 125 -20.82 25.12 -10.06
N ALA A 126 -20.27 24.95 -11.26
CA ALA A 126 -19.42 25.94 -11.92
C ALA A 126 -20.18 27.24 -12.17
N MET A 127 -21.43 27.18 -12.63
CA MET A 127 -22.27 28.35 -12.83
C MET A 127 -22.57 29.08 -11.52
N LYS A 128 -22.92 28.36 -10.45
CA LYS A 128 -23.15 28.95 -9.11
C LYS A 128 -21.89 29.60 -8.54
N VAL A 129 -20.72 28.98 -8.74
CA VAL A 129 -19.43 29.55 -8.31
C VAL A 129 -19.09 30.79 -9.13
N ALA A 130 -19.32 30.75 -10.44
CA ALA A 130 -19.09 31.90 -11.33
C ALA A 130 -19.97 33.08 -10.94
N GLU A 131 -21.28 32.87 -10.74
CA GLU A 131 -22.20 33.90 -10.29
C GLU A 131 -21.69 34.60 -9.02
N LYS A 132 -21.29 33.82 -7.99
CA LYS A 132 -20.71 34.38 -6.76
C LYS A 132 -19.37 35.10 -7.00
N ALA A 133 -18.58 34.66 -7.97
CA ALA A 133 -17.31 35.28 -8.34
C ALA A 133 -17.51 36.63 -9.01
N LEU A 134 -18.47 36.72 -9.93
CA LEU A 134 -18.81 37.95 -10.64
C LEU A 134 -19.35 39.02 -9.68
N HIS A 135 -20.10 38.62 -8.65
CA HIS A 135 -20.55 39.53 -7.60
C HIS A 135 -19.44 39.96 -6.62
N THR A 136 -18.26 39.33 -6.68
CA THR A 136 -17.16 39.60 -5.74
C THR A 136 -15.91 40.05 -6.49
N PHE A 137 -15.82 41.35 -6.76
CA PHE A 137 -14.70 41.94 -7.49
C PHE A 137 -13.37 41.89 -6.70
N ASP A 138 -13.43 41.83 -5.36
CA ASP A 138 -12.22 41.73 -4.53
C ASP A 138 -11.83 40.25 -4.27
N PRO A 139 -10.63 39.81 -4.72
CA PRO A 139 -10.15 38.45 -4.46
C PRO A 139 -9.91 38.14 -2.97
N LYS A 140 -9.74 39.15 -2.11
CA LYS A 140 -9.64 38.96 -0.65
C LYS A 140 -11.01 38.69 -0.02
N ALA A 141 -12.06 39.31 -0.54
CA ALA A 141 -13.44 39.05 -0.15
C ALA A 141 -13.94 37.69 -0.64
N PHE A 142 -13.41 37.18 -1.75
CA PHE A 142 -13.75 35.87 -2.29
C PHE A 142 -13.19 34.70 -1.43
N LYS A 143 -13.97 34.31 -0.41
CA LYS A 143 -13.66 33.21 0.51
C LYS A 143 -14.29 31.91 0.02
N ILE A 144 -13.47 31.07 -0.63
CA ILE A 144 -13.89 29.81 -1.26
C ILE A 144 -14.72 28.91 -0.33
N HIS A 145 -14.34 28.75 0.93
CA HIS A 145 -15.10 27.91 1.87
C HIS A 145 -16.49 28.48 2.18
N GLN A 146 -16.61 29.80 2.34
CA GLN A 146 -17.91 30.43 2.56
C GLN A 146 -18.80 30.29 1.33
N ILE A 147 -18.25 30.46 0.13
CA ILE A 147 -18.99 30.33 -1.12
C ILE A 147 -19.47 28.89 -1.31
N CYS A 148 -18.60 27.91 -1.10
CA CYS A 148 -18.99 26.50 -1.19
C CYS A 148 -20.04 26.09 -0.15
N ARG A 149 -20.07 26.74 1.01
CA ARG A 149 -21.12 26.57 2.00
C ARG A 149 -22.43 27.25 1.59
N GLN A 150 -22.37 28.47 1.05
CA GLN A 150 -23.54 29.21 0.57
C GLN A 150 -24.28 28.51 -0.57
N ILE A 151 -23.56 27.81 -1.44
CA ILE A 151 -24.16 27.05 -2.55
C ILE A 151 -24.52 25.60 -2.15
N ASN A 152 -24.49 25.28 -0.86
CA ASN A 152 -24.77 23.96 -0.28
C ASN A 152 -23.87 22.82 -0.79
N ALA A 153 -22.70 23.13 -1.35
CA ALA A 153 -21.74 22.14 -1.81
C ALA A 153 -20.90 21.55 -0.66
N CYS A 154 -20.62 22.34 0.38
CA CYS A 154 -19.98 21.88 1.61
C CYS A 154 -20.94 22.05 2.80
N GLN A 155 -21.17 20.99 3.56
CA GLN A 155 -21.69 21.08 4.92
C GLN A 155 -20.49 21.27 5.86
N TYR A 156 -20.60 22.15 6.86
CA TYR A 156 -19.54 22.68 7.75
C TYR A 156 -18.75 23.91 7.26
#